data_AF-A0A922Z9Z9-F1
#
_entry.id   AF-A0A922Z9Z9-F1
#
_cell.length_a   1.000
_cell.length_b   1.000
_cell.length_c   1.000
_cell.angle_alpha   90.00
_cell.angle_beta   90.00
_cell.angle_gamma   90.00
#
_symmetry.space_group_name_H-M   'P 1'
#
loop_
_entity.id
_entity.type
_entity.pdbx_description
1 polymer ?
#
loop_
_entity_poly.entity_id
_entity_poly.type
_entity_poly.pdbx_seq_one_letter_code
_entity_poly.pdbx_strand_id
1 'polypeptide(L)' 'MARKVQVSFSDRQMELLDHLRGELGDSDADVVRSIVLAWLAEKSFISTVIKRRMAGEHTLEKPND' A
#
# COMPACT_ATOMS: atom_id res chain seq x y z
N MET A 1 -5.49 15.06 -3.50
CA MET A 1 -6.45 14.75 -2.42
C MET A 1 -6.03 13.45 -1.74
N ALA A 2 -5.87 13.43 -0.43
CA ALA A 2 -5.54 12.20 0.30
C ALA A 2 -6.82 11.39 0.52
N ARG A 3 -6.85 10.13 0.04
CA ARG A 3 -7.92 9.18 0.39
C ARG A 3 -7.52 8.45 1.67
N LYS A 4 -8.42 8.39 2.65
CA LYS A 4 -8.22 7.65 3.90
C LYS A 4 -8.86 6.27 3.79
N VAL A 5 -8.17 5.26 4.28
CA VAL A 5 -8.67 3.89 4.41
C VAL A 5 -8.48 3.49 5.86
N GLN A 6 -9.56 3.08 6.53
CA GLN A 6 -9.50 2.56 7.89
C GLN A 6 -9.35 1.04 7.82
N VAL A 7 -8.44 0.50 8.63
CA VAL A 7 -8.19 -0.94 8.77
C VAL A 7 -8.09 -1.28 10.24
N SER A 8 -8.43 -2.52 10.58
CA SER A 8 -8.33 -3.03 11.96
C SER A 8 -7.23 -4.08 12.02
N PHE A 9 -6.37 -3.95 13.01
CA PHE A 9 -5.32 -4.91 13.34
C PHE A 9 -5.60 -5.50 14.72
N SER A 10 -5.17 -6.73 14.97
CA SER A 10 -5.14 -7.28 16.33
C SER A 10 -4.02 -6.65 17.15
N ASP A 11 -4.10 -6.76 18.48
CA ASP A 11 -3.08 -6.19 19.37
C ASP A 11 -1.68 -6.69 19.03
N ARG A 12 -1.52 -7.99 18.75
CA ARG A 12 -0.23 -8.58 18.33
C ARG A 12 0.27 -8.04 16.99
N GLN A 13 -0.65 -7.73 16.07
CA GLN A 13 -0.27 -7.10 14.81
C GLN A 13 0.17 -5.65 15.05
N MET A 14 -0.45 -4.94 16.00
CA MET A 14 0.03 -3.60 16.35
C MET A 14 1.38 -3.62 17.04
N GLU A 15 1.60 -4.56 17.97
CA GLU A 15 2.92 -4.75 18.57
C GLU A 15 3.98 -4.95 17.49
N LEU A 16 3.72 -5.77 16.48
CA LEU A 16 4.64 -5.96 15.35
C LEU A 16 4.91 -4.65 14.59
N LEU A 17 3.87 -3.85 14.31
CA LEU A 17 4.01 -2.58 13.59
C LEU A 17 4.80 -1.54 14.40
N ASP A 18 4.67 -1.54 15.72
CA ASP A 18 5.45 -0.64 16.58
C ASP A 18 6.95 -0.93 16.56
N HIS A 19 7.36 -2.21 16.40
CA HIS A 19 8.77 -2.57 16.23
C HIS A 19 9.37 -2.04 14.91
N LEU A 20 8.53 -1.68 13.94
CA LEU A 20 8.95 -1.13 12.64
C LEU A 20 8.95 0.41 12.63
N ARG A 21 8.45 1.05 13.69
CA ARG A 21 8.45 2.50 13.84
C ARG A 21 9.89 3.03 13.93
N GLY A 22 10.14 4.19 13.33
CA GLY A 22 11.46 4.81 13.23
C GLY A 22 12.25 4.34 12.00
N GLU A 23 12.14 3.06 11.63
CA GLU A 23 12.76 2.53 10.39
C GLU A 23 11.87 2.75 9.17
N LEU A 24 10.56 2.46 9.28
CA LEU A 24 9.61 2.55 8.18
C LEU A 24 8.74 3.82 8.20
N GLY A 25 8.90 4.66 9.23
CA GLY A 25 8.16 5.91 9.42
C GLY A 25 7.83 6.18 10.89
N ASP A 26 7.35 7.39 11.16
CA ASP A 26 7.11 7.86 12.53
C ASP A 26 5.67 7.61 13.01
N SER A 27 4.70 7.54 12.09
CA SER A 27 3.28 7.28 12.39
C SER A 27 2.84 5.91 11.88
N ASP A 28 1.77 5.36 12.47
CA ASP A 28 1.17 4.07 12.05
C ASP A 28 0.81 4.10 10.57
N ALA A 29 0.30 5.24 10.09
CA ALA A 29 -0.07 5.44 8.70
C ALA A 29 1.16 5.40 7.78
N ASP A 30 2.31 5.92 8.22
CA ASP A 30 3.55 5.89 7.45
C ASP A 30 4.15 4.49 7.43
N VAL A 31 4.20 3.81 8.57
CA VAL A 31 4.67 2.42 8.66
C VAL A 31 3.82 1.52 7.75
N VAL A 32 2.49 1.59 7.86
CA VAL A 32 1.58 0.81 7.00
C VAL A 32 1.76 1.17 5.53
N ARG A 33 1.89 2.46 5.18
CA ARG A 33 2.15 2.89 3.80
C ARG A 33 3.45 2.28 3.27
N SER A 34 4.53 2.36 4.03
CA SER A 34 5.85 1.84 3.65
C SER A 34 5.79 0.33 3.41
N ILE A 35 5.13 -0.42 4.28
CA ILE A 35 4.92 -1.87 4.13
C ILE A 35 4.15 -2.18 2.84
N VAL A 36 3.04 -1.48 2.59
CA VAL A 36 2.23 -1.70 1.38
C VAL A 36 3.04 -1.39 0.12
N LEU A 37 3.80 -0.30 0.10
CA LEU A 37 4.66 0.05 -1.04
C LEU A 37 5.75 -1.00 -1.27
N ALA A 38 6.41 -1.46 -0.20
CA ALA A 38 7.44 -2.50 -0.27
C ALA A 38 6.88 -3.82 -0.82
N TRP A 39 5.71 -4.25 -0.33
CA TRP A 39 5.05 -5.46 -0.82
C TRP A 39 4.63 -5.35 -2.29
N LEU A 40 4.06 -4.21 -2.70
CA LEU A 40 3.69 -3.96 -4.10
C LEU A 40 4.91 -3.92 -5.03
N ALA A 41 6.06 -3.46 -4.53
CA ALA A 41 7.33 -3.50 -5.26
C ALA A 41 7.84 -4.94 -5.39
N GLU A 42 7.85 -5.71 -4.31
CA GLU A 42 8.30 -7.12 -4.29
C GLU A 42 7.50 -7.99 -5.26
N LYS A 43 6.17 -7.82 -5.29
CA LYS A 43 5.29 -8.57 -6.21
C LYS A 43 5.33 -8.07 -7.65
N SER A 44 6.25 -7.16 -7.99
CA SER A 44 6.35 -6.52 -9.30
C SER A 44 5.05 -5.82 -9.76
N PHE A 45 4.11 -5.56 -8.84
CA PHE A 45 2.80 -5.01 -9.17
C PHE A 45 2.93 -3.57 -9.67
N ILE A 46 3.78 -2.78 -9.01
CA ILE A 46 4.09 -1.40 -9.45
C ILE A 46 4.68 -1.41 -10.86
N SER A 47 5.66 -2.27 -11.13
CA SER A 47 6.29 -2.33 -12.47
C SER A 47 5.32 -2.80 -13.55
N THR A 48 4.43 -3.74 -13.23
CA THR A 48 3.42 -4.27 -14.15
C THR A 48 2.37 -3.22 -14.49
N VAL A 49 1.86 -2.52 -13.48
CA VAL A 49 0.89 -1.42 -13.67
C VAL A 49 1.51 -0.28 -14.49
N ILE A 50 2.76 0.10 -14.21
CA ILE A 50 3.45 1.14 -14.99
C ILE A 50 3.64 0.69 -16.45
N LYS A 51 4.10 -0.54 -16.69
CA LYS A 51 4.27 -1.08 -18.05
C LYS A 51 2.96 -1.09 -18.82
N ARG A 52 1.85 -1.53 -18.22
CA ARG A 52 0.52 -1.52 -18.85
C ARG A 52 0.04 -0.10 -19.18
N ARG A 53 0.24 0.85 -18.26
CA ARG A 53 -0.07 2.27 -18.51
C ARG A 53 0.76 2.85 -19.65
N MET A 54 2.06 2.54 -19.72
CA MET A 54 2.94 2.95 -20.82
C MET A 54 2.57 2.29 -22.15
N ALA A 55 2.08 1.05 -22.11
CA ALA A 55 1.59 0.32 -23.29
C ALA A 55 0.21 0.78 -23.79
N GLY A 56 -0.42 1.77 -23.12
CA GLY A 56 -1.72 2.30 -23.51
C GLY A 56 -2.90 1.35 -23.24
N GLU A 57 -2.71 0.31 -22.43
CA GLU A 57 -3.79 -0.60 -22.04
C GLU A 57 -4.74 0.11 -21.05
N HIS A 58 -5.91 0.50 -21.54
CA HIS A 58 -6.99 1.05 -20.73
C HIS A 58 -7.79 -0.10 -20.11
N THR A 59 -7.67 -0.33 -18.81
CA THR A 59 -8.68 -1.03 -17.97
C THR A 59 -8.27 -0.83 -16.51
N LEU A 60 -9.12 -0.38 -15.61
CA LEU A 60 -10.46 -0.89 -15.31
C LEU A 60 -11.45 0.27 -15.12
N GLU A 61 -12.55 0.26 -15.88
CA GLU A 61 -13.78 0.93 -15.44
C GLU A 61 -14.20 0.26 -14.13
N LYS A 62 -14.45 1.06 -13.09
CA LYS A 62 -15.11 0.56 -11.88
C LYS A 62 -16.50 0.08 -12.28
N PRO A 63 -17.00 -1.05 -11.74
CA PRO A 63 -18.42 -1.37 -11.86
C PRO A 63 -19.21 -0.19 -11.30
N ASN A 64 -20.18 0.27 -12.08
CA ASN A 64 -21.14 1.29 -11.70
C ASN A 64 -21.90 0.81 -10.46
N ASP A 65 -22.06 1.68 -9.45
CA ASP A 65 -23.01 1.48 -8.34
C ASP A 65 -24.44 1.29 -8.87
#